data_AF-A0ABC8C304-F1
#
_entry.id   AF-A0ABC8C304-F1
#
_cell.length_a   1.000
_cell.length_b   1.000
_cell.length_c   1.000
_cell.angle_alpha   90.00
_cell.angle_beta   90.00
_cell.angle_gamma   90.00
#
_symmetry.space_group_name_H-M   'P 1'
#
loop_
_entity.id
_entity.type
_entity.pdbx_description
1 polymer ?
#
loop_
_entity_poly.entity_id
_entity_poly.type
_entity_poly.pdbx_seq_one_letter_code
_entity_poly.pdbx_strand_id
1 'polypeptide(L)'
;MIRFEQVGKVYPDGTTAVDGLSFEVAEGELMTLVGPSGCGKTTTMMMVNRLIEPTSGRILVGGEDIAGTDPVKLRRRIGYVIQQVGLFPHRTVLDNTATVPALVGWKRARARERAAELLDLVGLDPGTYGSRYPAQLSGGQRQRVGVARALAADPPVLLMDEPFGAVDPVVRERLQNEFLALQERVRKTVLMVTHDIEEAVRMGDRIAVYGDGRIEQLDTPAAVLGTPATPYVARFVGSDRGLKRLSVTAIEPEDLEEPPVARLEERAAVAADRLRAAGARWAVVLNGTGELHGWVSADALRGAGERGTVGALARRMEAWVPVGAPLKQAFSEMLQHDAGWVAVLDGARFLGVLTPAKLHEALRRSVDADAQGVGREEVDFDSVADA
;
A
#
# COMPACT_ATOMS: atom_id res chain seq x y z
N MET A 1 11.37 16.69 -1.62
CA MET A 1 10.93 17.21 -0.31
C MET A 1 9.91 18.32 -0.49
N ILE A 2 8.85 18.33 0.33
CA ILE A 2 7.88 19.43 0.51
C ILE A 2 7.82 19.74 2.01
N ARG A 3 7.95 21.00 2.42
CA ARG A 3 7.89 21.41 3.84
C ARG A 3 6.90 22.53 4.06
N PHE A 4 6.06 22.39 5.07
CA PHE A 4 5.13 23.41 5.54
C PHE A 4 5.65 23.98 6.86
N GLU A 5 5.66 25.30 6.99
CA GLU A 5 6.07 26.01 8.19
C GLU A 5 4.98 27.00 8.62
N GLN A 6 4.20 26.62 9.64
CA GLN A 6 3.12 27.43 10.22
C GLN A 6 2.14 27.98 9.16
N VAL A 7 1.83 27.15 8.16
CA VAL A 7 1.04 27.54 7.00
C VAL A 7 -0.42 27.69 7.38
N GLY A 8 -1.01 28.83 7.05
CA GLY A 8 -2.43 29.11 7.27
C GLY A 8 -3.11 29.58 6.00
N LYS A 9 -4.41 29.27 5.87
CA LYS A 9 -5.28 29.80 4.81
C LYS A 9 -6.64 30.21 5.38
N VAL A 10 -6.91 31.50 5.25
CA VAL A 10 -8.22 32.11 5.53
C VAL A 10 -8.77 32.66 4.22
N TYR A 11 -10.01 32.30 3.88
CA TYR A 11 -10.72 32.83 2.72
C TYR A 11 -11.38 34.18 3.03
N PRO A 12 -11.73 34.99 2.02
CA PRO A 12 -12.30 36.33 2.24
C PRO A 12 -13.61 36.37 3.03
N ASP A 13 -14.34 35.26 3.07
CA ASP A 13 -15.58 35.07 3.85
C ASP A 13 -15.32 34.79 5.35
N GLY A 14 -14.05 34.71 5.76
CA GLY A 14 -13.64 34.39 7.13
C GLY A 14 -13.44 32.89 7.38
N THR A 15 -13.71 32.03 6.39
CA THR A 15 -13.52 30.58 6.53
C THR A 15 -12.02 30.25 6.66
N THR A 16 -11.63 29.67 7.80
CA THR A 16 -10.27 29.16 8.01
C THR A 16 -10.19 27.74 7.47
N ALA A 17 -9.59 27.57 6.30
CA ALA A 17 -9.47 26.28 5.64
C ALA A 17 -8.21 25.51 6.04
N VAL A 18 -7.17 26.22 6.47
CA VAL A 18 -5.91 25.65 6.95
C VAL A 18 -5.42 26.48 8.13
N ASP A 19 -5.07 25.84 9.23
CA ASP A 19 -4.75 26.51 10.49
C ASP A 19 -3.40 26.04 11.07
N GLY A 20 -2.33 26.76 10.73
CA GLY A 20 -1.02 26.60 11.37
C GLY A 20 -0.27 25.30 11.06
N LEU A 21 -0.39 24.76 9.84
CA LEU A 21 0.22 23.48 9.47
C LEU A 21 1.75 23.54 9.45
N SER A 22 2.38 22.58 10.13
CA SER A 22 3.82 22.36 10.10
C SER A 22 4.14 20.87 9.99
N PHE A 23 4.61 20.44 8.82
CA PHE A 23 5.02 19.06 8.56
C PHE A 23 5.91 18.99 7.31
N GLU A 24 6.49 17.83 7.08
CA GLU A 24 7.37 17.57 5.94
C GLU A 24 6.99 16.28 5.23
N VAL A 25 7.02 16.32 3.90
CA VAL A 25 7.08 15.17 3.01
C VAL A 25 8.52 15.01 2.52
N ALA A 26 9.17 13.94 2.93
CA ALA A 26 10.54 13.61 2.63
C ALA A 26 10.76 13.30 1.14
N GLU A 27 12.03 13.19 0.74
CA GLU A 27 12.38 12.77 -0.62
C GLU A 27 12.00 11.31 -0.86
N GLY A 28 11.30 11.06 -1.97
CA GLY A 28 10.82 9.72 -2.32
C GLY A 28 9.60 9.21 -1.54
N GLU A 29 9.17 9.93 -0.49
CA GLU A 29 8.00 9.58 0.33
C GLU A 29 6.68 9.81 -0.45
N LEU A 30 5.75 8.86 -0.32
CA LEU A 30 4.35 8.98 -0.66
C LEU A 30 3.56 9.29 0.61
N MET A 31 3.25 10.57 0.83
CA MET A 31 2.38 11.01 1.91
C MET A 31 0.95 11.19 1.42
N THR A 32 0.00 10.62 2.15
CA THR A 32 -1.44 10.77 1.87
C THR A 32 -2.09 11.72 2.87
N LEU A 33 -2.86 12.68 2.38
CA LEU A 33 -3.76 13.51 3.17
C LEU A 33 -5.15 12.89 3.09
N VAL A 34 -5.73 12.55 4.23
CA VAL A 34 -7.04 11.89 4.32
C VAL A 34 -7.94 12.63 5.30
N GLY A 35 -9.24 12.69 5.04
CA GLY A 35 -10.20 13.39 5.90
C GLY A 35 -11.51 13.72 5.18
N PRO A 36 -12.53 14.23 5.86
CA PRO A 36 -13.82 14.58 5.26
C PRO A 36 -13.73 15.67 4.18
N SER A 37 -14.74 15.77 3.34
CA SER A 37 -14.84 16.89 2.38
C SER A 37 -14.84 18.24 3.11
N GLY A 38 -14.10 19.21 2.58
CA GLY A 38 -14.04 20.57 3.14
C GLY A 38 -13.03 20.78 4.28
N CYS A 39 -12.32 19.75 4.75
CA CYS A 39 -11.37 19.89 5.87
C CYS A 39 -10.01 20.54 5.51
N GLY A 40 -9.81 21.01 4.27
CA GLY A 40 -8.59 21.74 3.87
C GLY A 40 -7.53 20.98 3.08
N LYS A 41 -7.75 19.70 2.72
CA LYS A 41 -6.77 18.87 1.97
C LYS A 41 -6.43 19.44 0.59
N THR A 42 -7.44 19.63 -0.25
CA THR A 42 -7.28 20.20 -1.60
C THR A 42 -6.71 21.62 -1.53
N THR A 43 -7.14 22.42 -0.55
CA THR A 43 -6.57 23.75 -0.29
C THR A 43 -5.06 23.67 0.02
N THR A 44 -4.65 22.74 0.88
CA THR A 44 -3.24 22.49 1.21
C THR A 44 -2.43 22.19 -0.05
N MET A 45 -2.90 21.24 -0.86
CA MET A 45 -2.21 20.85 -2.08
C MET A 45 -2.22 21.97 -3.16
N MET A 46 -3.29 22.73 -3.28
CA MET A 46 -3.36 23.91 -4.16
C MET A 46 -2.35 25.01 -3.77
N MET A 47 -2.06 25.16 -2.47
CA MET A 47 -1.03 26.08 -1.99
C MET A 47 0.38 25.63 -2.37
N VAL A 48 0.69 24.33 -2.32
CA VAL A 48 1.98 23.79 -2.80
C VAL A 48 2.21 24.13 -4.28
N ASN A 49 1.16 24.04 -5.09
CA ASN A 49 1.23 24.36 -6.52
C ASN A 49 1.07 25.86 -6.84
N ARG A 50 0.90 26.71 -5.81
CA ARG A 50 0.56 28.15 -5.90
C ARG A 50 -0.58 28.44 -6.88
N LEU A 51 -1.63 27.62 -6.82
CA LEU A 51 -2.93 27.96 -7.41
C LEU A 51 -3.71 28.90 -6.50
N ILE A 52 -3.46 28.79 -5.20
CA ILE A 52 -3.96 29.67 -4.14
C ILE A 52 -2.77 30.04 -3.28
N GLU A 53 -2.66 31.30 -2.87
CA GLU A 53 -1.59 31.73 -1.96
C GLU A 53 -1.96 31.46 -0.50
N PRO A 54 -1.01 31.01 0.34
CA PRO A 54 -1.21 30.95 1.79
C PRO A 54 -1.46 32.35 2.37
N THR A 55 -2.26 32.43 3.43
CA THR A 55 -2.48 33.68 4.18
C THR A 55 -1.33 33.95 5.15
N SER A 56 -0.69 32.89 5.67
CA SER A 56 0.44 32.96 6.59
C SER A 56 1.35 31.73 6.43
N GLY A 57 2.56 31.82 6.98
CA GLY A 57 3.56 30.75 6.96
C GLY A 57 4.29 30.62 5.63
N ARG A 58 5.06 29.54 5.49
CA ARG A 58 5.90 29.28 4.31
C ARG A 58 5.75 27.84 3.83
N ILE A 59 5.82 27.66 2.51
CA ILE A 59 5.89 26.34 1.89
C ILE A 59 7.20 26.28 1.12
N LEU A 60 7.98 25.23 1.36
CA LEU A 60 9.22 24.98 0.64
C LEU A 60 9.07 23.74 -0.23
N VAL A 61 9.57 23.81 -1.46
CA VAL A 61 9.59 22.68 -2.40
C VAL A 61 11.03 22.51 -2.88
N GLY A 62 11.63 21.34 -2.60
CA GLY A 62 13.04 21.10 -2.89
C GLY A 62 13.99 22.05 -2.14
N GLY A 63 13.60 22.48 -0.93
CA GLY A 63 14.38 23.41 -0.10
C GLY A 63 14.24 24.90 -0.47
N GLU A 64 13.51 25.23 -1.53
CA GLU A 64 13.26 26.63 -1.96
C GLU A 64 11.88 27.10 -1.49
N ASP A 65 11.81 28.28 -0.86
CA ASP A 65 10.52 28.93 -0.54
C ASP A 65 9.80 29.32 -1.83
N ILE A 66 8.61 28.78 -2.01
CA ILE A 66 7.86 28.93 -3.24
C ILE A 66 7.28 30.35 -3.41
N ALA A 67 7.17 31.15 -2.36
CA ALA A 67 6.58 32.50 -2.42
C ALA A 67 7.36 33.43 -3.36
N GLY A 68 8.69 33.30 -3.39
CA GLY A 68 9.58 34.10 -4.25
C GLY A 68 9.74 33.56 -5.68
N THR A 69 9.20 32.38 -5.98
CA THR A 69 9.34 31.74 -7.30
C THR A 69 8.31 32.28 -8.30
N ASP A 70 8.57 32.21 -9.61
CA ASP A 70 7.52 32.41 -10.61
C ASP A 70 6.52 31.24 -10.58
N PRO A 71 5.20 31.48 -10.39
CA PRO A 71 4.21 30.40 -10.29
C PRO A 71 4.14 29.50 -11.53
N VAL A 72 4.41 30.05 -12.73
CA VAL A 72 4.38 29.26 -13.97
C VAL A 72 5.58 28.31 -14.03
N LYS A 73 6.78 28.77 -13.67
CA LYS A 73 7.97 27.93 -13.55
C LYS A 73 7.80 26.87 -12.46
N LEU A 74 7.25 27.23 -11.30
CA LEU A 74 6.96 26.28 -10.22
C LEU A 74 6.08 25.14 -10.70
N ARG A 75 4.92 25.46 -11.30
CA ARG A 75 3.97 24.47 -11.84
C ARG A 75 4.55 23.56 -12.91
N ARG A 76 5.58 23.99 -13.64
CA ARG A 76 6.27 23.14 -14.63
C ARG A 76 7.27 22.17 -14.00
N ARG A 77 7.73 22.44 -12.77
CA ARG A 77 8.61 21.56 -11.98
C ARG A 77 7.82 20.55 -11.13
N ILE A 78 6.50 20.70 -11.02
CA ILE A 78 5.62 19.83 -10.23
C ILE A 78 4.72 19.06 -11.20
N GLY A 79 4.69 17.74 -11.08
CA GLY A 79 3.68 16.95 -11.78
C GLY A 79 2.36 17.03 -11.01
N TYR A 80 1.26 17.33 -11.70
CA TYR A 80 -0.04 17.51 -11.05
C TYR A 80 -1.10 16.63 -11.70
N VAL A 81 -1.62 15.67 -10.92
CA VAL A 81 -2.76 14.82 -11.28
C VAL A 81 -4.00 15.44 -10.64
N ILE A 82 -4.89 15.97 -11.47
CA ILE A 82 -6.12 16.63 -11.00
C ILE A 82 -7.31 15.67 -11.05
N GLN A 83 -8.28 15.88 -10.17
CA GLN A 83 -9.48 15.04 -9.99
C GLN A 83 -10.25 14.76 -11.31
N GLN A 84 -10.35 15.75 -12.22
CA GLN A 84 -11.03 15.58 -13.53
C GLN A 84 -10.11 15.16 -14.68
N VAL A 85 -8.91 14.64 -14.40
CA VAL A 85 -7.83 14.31 -15.35
C VAL A 85 -7.28 15.51 -16.14
N GLY A 86 -8.11 16.45 -16.57
CA GLY A 86 -7.73 17.70 -17.20
C GLY A 86 -7.04 17.53 -18.55
N LEU A 87 -7.34 16.46 -19.30
CA LEU A 87 -6.76 16.26 -20.63
C LEU A 87 -7.30 17.31 -21.61
N PHE A 88 -6.44 17.80 -22.50
CA PHE A 88 -6.82 18.68 -23.58
C PHE A 88 -7.63 17.88 -24.62
N PRO A 89 -8.92 18.19 -24.82
CA PRO A 89 -9.80 17.36 -25.64
C PRO A 89 -9.45 17.40 -27.13
N HIS A 90 -8.81 18.48 -27.56
CA HIS A 90 -8.39 18.72 -28.94
C HIS A 90 -6.96 18.21 -29.24
N ARG A 91 -6.34 17.48 -28.32
CA ARG A 91 -5.01 16.87 -28.50
C ARG A 91 -5.10 15.36 -28.40
N THR A 92 -4.23 14.67 -29.11
CA THR A 92 -4.08 13.22 -29.00
C THR A 92 -3.57 12.83 -27.62
N VAL A 93 -3.67 11.55 -27.26
CA VAL A 93 -3.11 10.99 -26.01
C VAL A 93 -1.61 11.22 -25.92
N LEU A 94 -0.88 10.98 -27.02
CA LEU A 94 0.55 11.21 -27.07
C LEU A 94 0.90 12.69 -26.89
N ASP A 95 0.15 13.59 -27.53
CA ASP A 95 0.35 15.04 -27.40
C ASP A 95 -0.03 15.58 -26.02
N ASN A 96 -1.08 15.03 -25.41
CA ASN A 96 -1.44 15.33 -24.02
C ASN A 96 -0.28 15.01 -23.09
N THR A 97 0.25 13.79 -23.20
CA THR A 97 1.37 13.32 -22.37
C THR A 97 2.64 14.14 -22.62
N ALA A 98 2.95 14.47 -23.88
CA ALA A 98 4.12 15.26 -24.26
C ALA A 98 4.01 16.77 -23.94
N THR A 99 2.88 17.26 -23.41
CA THR A 99 2.62 18.70 -23.31
C THR A 99 3.59 19.41 -22.34
N VAL A 100 3.83 18.87 -21.14
CA VAL A 100 4.72 19.53 -20.17
C VAL A 100 6.18 19.54 -20.65
N PRO A 101 6.76 18.43 -21.16
CA PRO A 101 8.07 18.45 -21.81
C PRO A 101 8.23 19.54 -22.88
N ALA A 102 7.22 19.71 -23.73
CA ALA A 102 7.23 20.76 -24.74
C ALA A 102 7.24 22.17 -24.12
N LEU A 103 6.48 22.40 -23.05
CA LEU A 103 6.43 23.69 -22.34
C LEU A 103 7.73 24.04 -21.60
N VAL A 104 8.54 23.05 -21.22
CA VAL A 104 9.88 23.24 -20.64
C VAL A 104 10.99 23.23 -21.70
N GLY A 105 10.63 23.25 -22.98
CA GLY A 105 11.57 23.47 -24.10
C GLY A 105 12.23 22.21 -24.65
N TRP A 106 11.70 21.00 -24.37
CA TRP A 106 12.24 19.79 -24.99
C TRP A 106 11.96 19.76 -26.50
N LYS A 107 12.90 19.17 -27.26
CA LYS A 107 12.70 18.91 -28.69
C LYS A 107 11.46 18.01 -28.87
N ARG A 108 10.64 18.30 -29.88
CA ARG A 108 9.38 17.59 -30.15
C ARG A 108 9.55 16.07 -30.24
N ALA A 109 10.61 15.59 -30.89
CA ALA A 109 10.90 14.17 -31.00
C ALA A 109 11.13 13.52 -29.63
N ARG A 110 12.04 14.09 -28.82
CA ARG A 110 12.32 13.65 -27.44
C ARG A 110 11.08 13.68 -26.55
N ALA A 111 10.26 14.72 -26.66
CA ALA A 111 9.02 14.84 -25.88
C ALA A 111 8.01 13.73 -26.23
N ARG A 112 7.88 13.37 -27.50
CA ARG A 112 7.01 12.27 -27.96
C ARG A 112 7.55 10.89 -27.57
N GLU A 113 8.86 10.69 -27.68
CA GLU A 113 9.52 9.45 -27.25
C GLU A 113 9.28 9.20 -25.77
N ARG A 114 9.57 10.20 -24.92
CA ARG A 114 9.31 10.11 -23.47
C ARG A 114 7.82 9.89 -23.17
N ALA A 115 6.93 10.54 -23.91
CA ALA A 115 5.50 10.33 -23.76
C ALA A 115 5.08 8.90 -24.11
N ALA A 116 5.66 8.30 -25.15
CA ALA A 116 5.40 6.91 -25.53
C ALA A 116 5.88 5.94 -24.44
N GLU A 117 7.10 6.13 -23.92
CA GLU A 117 7.62 5.32 -22.80
C GLU A 117 6.67 5.34 -21.59
N LEU A 118 6.17 6.51 -21.22
CA LEU A 118 5.30 6.65 -20.05
C LEU A 118 3.90 6.09 -20.28
N LEU A 119 3.39 6.17 -21.51
CA LEU A 119 2.14 5.52 -21.86
C LEU A 119 2.25 4.00 -21.75
N ASP A 120 3.32 3.42 -22.27
CA ASP A 120 3.59 1.98 -22.15
C ASP A 120 3.72 1.57 -20.67
N LEU A 121 4.43 2.38 -19.88
CA LEU A 121 4.63 2.17 -18.45
C LEU A 121 3.32 2.17 -17.64
N VAL A 122 2.30 2.94 -18.06
CA VAL A 122 0.96 2.92 -17.45
C VAL A 122 0.01 1.92 -18.13
N GLY A 123 0.55 0.99 -18.92
CA GLY A 123 -0.20 -0.08 -19.58
C GLY A 123 -1.06 0.40 -20.76
N LEU A 124 -0.69 1.51 -21.40
CA LEU A 124 -1.33 2.02 -22.60
C LEU A 124 -0.36 1.99 -23.78
N ASP A 125 -0.42 0.92 -24.58
CA ASP A 125 0.38 0.79 -25.80
C ASP A 125 0.29 2.06 -26.68
N PRO A 126 1.41 2.79 -26.88
CA PRO A 126 1.44 4.00 -27.69
C PRO A 126 1.00 3.78 -29.14
N GLY A 127 1.22 2.58 -29.71
CA GLY A 127 0.78 2.25 -31.06
C GLY A 127 -0.75 2.20 -31.20
N THR A 128 -1.44 1.68 -30.18
CA THR A 128 -2.90 1.55 -30.14
C THR A 128 -3.61 2.82 -29.65
N TYR A 129 -3.04 3.50 -28.65
CA TYR A 129 -3.70 4.60 -27.94
C TYR A 129 -3.16 5.98 -28.29
N GLY A 130 -1.91 6.10 -28.75
CA GLY A 130 -1.21 7.38 -28.88
C GLY A 130 -1.92 8.39 -29.81
N SER A 131 -2.55 7.90 -30.89
CA SER A 131 -3.29 8.72 -31.86
C SER A 131 -4.74 9.03 -31.47
N ARG A 132 -5.27 8.37 -30.43
CA ARG A 132 -6.64 8.59 -29.97
C ARG A 132 -6.77 9.94 -29.27
N TYR A 133 -7.99 10.45 -29.20
CA TYR A 133 -8.38 11.61 -28.42
C TYR A 133 -8.99 11.19 -27.07
N PRO A 134 -8.97 12.05 -26.03
CA PRO A 134 -9.51 11.73 -24.71
C PRO A 134 -10.96 11.20 -24.70
N ALA A 135 -11.80 11.66 -25.63
CA ALA A 135 -13.18 11.21 -25.77
C ALA A 135 -13.31 9.74 -26.21
N GLN A 136 -12.26 9.16 -26.78
CA GLN A 136 -12.22 7.77 -27.26
C GLN A 136 -11.67 6.79 -26.20
N LEU A 137 -11.48 7.27 -24.96
CA LEU A 137 -10.91 6.50 -23.85
C LEU A 137 -11.96 6.27 -22.76
N SER A 138 -11.84 5.17 -22.03
CA SER A 138 -12.56 4.95 -20.78
C SER A 138 -12.07 5.92 -19.67
N GLY A 139 -12.82 6.03 -18.57
CA GLY A 139 -12.43 6.85 -17.41
C GLY A 139 -11.06 6.47 -16.86
N GLY A 140 -10.83 5.17 -16.61
CA GLY A 140 -9.54 4.66 -16.14
C GLY A 140 -8.38 4.89 -17.13
N GLN A 141 -8.64 4.77 -18.44
CA GLN A 141 -7.65 5.10 -19.47
C GLN A 141 -7.29 6.60 -19.44
N ARG A 142 -8.26 7.50 -19.29
CA ARG A 142 -7.99 8.94 -19.13
C ARG A 142 -7.12 9.17 -17.90
N GLN A 143 -7.44 8.54 -16.76
CA GLN A 143 -6.67 8.64 -15.52
C GLN A 143 -5.19 8.30 -15.74
N ARG A 144 -4.92 7.16 -16.40
CA ARG A 144 -3.55 6.70 -16.75
C ARG A 144 -2.81 7.73 -17.59
N VAL A 145 -3.45 8.32 -18.60
CA VAL A 145 -2.86 9.40 -19.41
C VAL A 145 -2.58 10.64 -18.54
N GLY A 146 -3.44 10.96 -17.58
CA GLY A 146 -3.23 12.05 -16.63
C GLY A 146 -1.98 11.84 -15.77
N VAL A 147 -1.79 10.64 -15.25
CA VAL A 147 -0.59 10.23 -14.49
C VAL A 147 0.66 10.28 -15.37
N ALA A 148 0.62 9.68 -16.56
CA ALA A 148 1.73 9.71 -17.51
C ALA A 148 2.14 11.15 -17.88
N ARG A 149 1.16 12.05 -18.11
CA ARG A 149 1.43 13.46 -18.37
C ARG A 149 2.09 14.16 -17.18
N ALA A 150 1.65 13.88 -15.96
CA ALA A 150 2.24 14.47 -14.75
C ALA A 150 3.71 14.05 -14.59
N LEU A 151 4.06 12.84 -15.01
CA LEU A 151 5.43 12.30 -14.97
C LEU A 151 6.31 12.69 -16.18
N ALA A 152 5.72 13.22 -17.24
CA ALA A 152 6.39 13.40 -18.54
C ALA A 152 7.63 14.28 -18.48
N ALA A 153 7.61 15.33 -17.67
CA ALA A 153 8.74 16.24 -17.49
C ALA A 153 9.73 15.77 -16.41
N ASP A 154 9.58 14.54 -15.91
CA ASP A 154 10.38 13.96 -14.82
C ASP A 154 10.46 14.83 -13.56
N PRO A 155 9.31 15.33 -13.04
CA PRO A 155 9.32 16.24 -11.90
C PRO A 155 9.78 15.53 -10.62
N PRO A 156 10.52 16.20 -9.72
CA PRO A 156 10.89 15.62 -8.42
C PRO A 156 9.70 15.46 -7.47
N VAL A 157 8.62 16.22 -7.70
CA VAL A 157 7.41 16.24 -6.86
C VAL A 157 6.17 15.94 -7.70
N LEU A 158 5.30 15.09 -7.17
CA LEU A 158 3.97 14.80 -7.70
C LEU A 158 2.90 15.21 -6.68
N LEU A 159 1.90 15.95 -7.15
CA LEU A 159 0.69 16.26 -6.40
C LEU A 159 -0.46 15.48 -7.05
N MET A 160 -1.29 14.81 -6.25
CA MET A 160 -2.38 13.99 -6.75
C MET A 160 -3.67 14.29 -5.98
N ASP A 161 -4.67 14.83 -6.65
CA ASP A 161 -5.96 15.20 -6.06
C ASP A 161 -7.04 14.20 -6.44
N GLU A 162 -7.43 13.35 -5.49
CA GLU A 162 -8.33 12.21 -5.74
C GLU A 162 -8.02 11.53 -7.08
N PRO A 163 -6.76 11.11 -7.30
CA PRO A 163 -6.49 10.17 -8.38
C PRO A 163 -7.38 8.96 -8.11
N PHE A 164 -7.86 8.15 -9.03
CA PHE A 164 -8.63 6.93 -8.70
C PHE A 164 -10.04 7.08 -8.06
N GLY A 165 -10.43 8.23 -7.49
CA GLY A 165 -11.74 8.40 -6.81
C GLY A 165 -12.96 8.18 -7.72
N ALA A 166 -12.87 8.57 -9.00
CA ALA A 166 -13.93 8.42 -10.00
C ALA A 166 -13.87 7.11 -10.80
N VAL A 167 -13.13 6.11 -10.31
CA VAL A 167 -12.88 4.83 -11.01
C VAL A 167 -13.59 3.69 -10.31
N ASP A 168 -14.12 2.74 -11.11
CA ASP A 168 -14.69 1.47 -10.65
C ASP A 168 -13.71 0.70 -9.74
N PRO A 169 -14.17 0.01 -8.67
CA PRO A 169 -13.29 -0.65 -7.70
C PRO A 169 -12.25 -1.61 -8.30
N VAL A 170 -12.63 -2.44 -9.29
CA VAL A 170 -11.70 -3.41 -9.89
C VAL A 170 -10.61 -2.69 -10.68
N VAL A 171 -11.00 -1.64 -11.42
CA VAL A 171 -10.04 -0.83 -12.18
C VAL A 171 -9.19 0.04 -11.26
N ARG A 172 -9.74 0.53 -10.14
CA ARG A 172 -9.06 1.33 -9.12
C ARG A 172 -7.90 0.56 -8.51
N GLU A 173 -8.15 -0.65 -8.02
CA GLU A 173 -7.12 -1.51 -7.44
C GLU A 173 -5.97 -1.76 -8.43
N ARG A 174 -6.29 -2.07 -9.68
CA ARG A 174 -5.27 -2.26 -10.71
C ARG A 174 -4.43 -0.99 -10.92
N LEU A 175 -5.06 0.19 -10.96
CA LEU A 175 -4.36 1.47 -11.11
C LEU A 175 -3.45 1.78 -9.92
N GLN A 176 -3.92 1.51 -8.71
CA GLN A 176 -3.15 1.67 -7.47
C GLN A 176 -1.88 0.80 -7.50
N ASN A 177 -2.01 -0.49 -7.85
CA ASN A 177 -0.86 -1.40 -7.97
C ASN A 177 0.14 -0.96 -9.05
N GLU A 178 -0.36 -0.56 -10.22
CA GLU A 178 0.49 -0.04 -11.30
C GLU A 178 1.22 1.23 -10.85
N PHE A 179 0.56 2.11 -10.10
CA PHE A 179 1.18 3.32 -9.55
C PHE A 179 2.22 3.01 -8.47
N LEU A 180 1.97 2.07 -7.56
CA LEU A 180 2.93 1.66 -6.54
C LEU A 180 4.20 1.07 -7.18
N ALA A 181 4.04 0.16 -8.13
CA ALA A 181 5.18 -0.40 -8.89
C ALA A 181 5.97 0.69 -9.64
N LEU A 182 5.29 1.73 -10.12
CA LEU A 182 5.92 2.88 -10.75
C LEU A 182 6.67 3.75 -9.73
N GLN A 183 6.05 4.03 -8.59
CA GLN A 183 6.63 4.82 -7.51
C GLN A 183 7.87 4.14 -6.92
N GLU A 184 7.86 2.82 -6.73
CA GLU A 184 9.03 2.06 -6.27
C GLU A 184 10.26 2.24 -7.19
N ARG A 185 10.03 2.35 -8.49
CA ARG A 185 11.06 2.50 -9.52
C ARG A 185 11.55 3.94 -9.66
N VAL A 186 10.64 4.91 -9.61
CA VAL A 186 10.93 6.32 -9.91
C VAL A 186 11.25 7.13 -8.65
N ARG A 187 10.69 6.73 -7.51
CA ARG A 187 10.87 7.34 -6.17
C ARG A 187 10.70 8.85 -6.16
N LYS A 188 9.58 9.35 -6.70
CA LYS A 188 9.24 10.79 -6.61
C LYS A 188 8.71 11.12 -5.22
N THR A 189 8.86 12.36 -4.77
CA THR A 189 8.09 12.81 -3.59
C THR A 189 6.63 12.99 -4.02
N VAL A 190 5.70 12.30 -3.37
CA VAL A 190 4.27 12.34 -3.72
C VAL A 190 3.46 12.86 -2.54
N LEU A 191 2.63 13.87 -2.81
CA LEU A 191 1.57 14.31 -1.90
C LEU A 191 0.23 13.98 -2.55
N MET A 192 -0.46 12.97 -2.00
CA MET A 192 -1.74 12.49 -2.50
C MET A 192 -2.87 12.91 -1.56
N VAL A 193 -3.98 13.40 -2.11
CA VAL A 193 -5.21 13.70 -1.39
C VAL A 193 -6.23 12.63 -1.72
N THR A 194 -6.86 12.07 -0.70
CA THR A 194 -7.99 11.16 -0.84
C THR A 194 -9.01 11.37 0.28
N HIS A 195 -10.24 10.92 0.08
CA HIS A 195 -11.25 10.81 1.13
C HIS A 195 -11.40 9.37 1.62
N ASP A 196 -10.71 8.41 1.00
CA ASP A 196 -10.80 6.99 1.30
C ASP A 196 -9.61 6.55 2.18
N ILE A 197 -9.90 6.09 3.39
CA ILE A 197 -8.88 5.59 4.31
C ILE A 197 -8.22 4.30 3.82
N GLU A 198 -8.94 3.44 3.09
CA GLU A 198 -8.35 2.21 2.56
C GLU A 198 -7.30 2.53 1.50
N GLU A 199 -7.56 3.55 0.68
CA GLU A 199 -6.59 4.06 -0.29
C GLU A 199 -5.38 4.68 0.41
N ALA A 200 -5.59 5.47 1.46
CA ALA A 200 -4.49 6.04 2.23
C ALA A 200 -3.61 4.96 2.87
N VAL A 201 -4.22 3.91 3.45
CA VAL A 201 -3.53 2.77 4.07
C VAL A 201 -2.78 1.93 3.05
N ARG A 202 -3.35 1.72 1.85
CA ARG A 202 -2.73 0.93 0.80
C ARG A 202 -1.54 1.65 0.16
N MET A 203 -1.67 2.96 -0.03
CA MET A 203 -0.75 3.72 -0.88
C MET A 203 0.31 4.49 -0.09
N GLY A 204 -0.03 4.98 1.10
CA GLY A 204 0.80 5.90 1.88
C GLY A 204 1.94 5.22 2.61
N ASP A 205 3.15 5.78 2.49
CA ASP A 205 4.22 5.54 3.46
C ASP A 205 3.82 6.16 4.81
N ARG A 206 3.22 7.36 4.76
CA ARG A 206 2.64 8.08 5.89
C ARG A 206 1.29 8.70 5.53
N ILE A 207 0.43 8.76 6.55
CA ILE A 207 -0.92 9.29 6.47
C ILE A 207 -1.04 10.49 7.40
N ALA A 208 -1.47 11.62 6.86
CA ALA A 208 -1.91 12.77 7.63
C ALA A 208 -3.44 12.82 7.65
N VAL A 209 -4.02 12.49 8.81
CA VAL A 209 -5.46 12.58 9.04
C VAL A 209 -5.83 14.03 9.35
N TYR A 210 -6.64 14.63 8.50
CA TYR A 210 -7.11 16.01 8.62
C TYR A 210 -8.44 16.10 9.38
N GLY A 211 -8.54 17.10 10.25
CA GLY A 211 -9.77 17.52 10.91
C GLY A 211 -9.79 19.05 11.02
N ASP A 212 -10.89 19.68 10.59
CA ASP A 212 -11.16 21.11 10.76
C ASP A 212 -9.97 22.06 10.44
N GLY A 213 -9.30 21.82 9.30
CA GLY A 213 -8.18 22.66 8.84
C GLY A 213 -6.82 22.36 9.47
N ARG A 214 -6.75 21.34 10.34
CA ARG A 214 -5.54 20.89 11.04
C ARG A 214 -5.25 19.42 10.76
N ILE A 215 -4.04 19.00 11.10
CA ILE A 215 -3.65 17.59 11.11
C ILE A 215 -3.87 17.05 12.52
N GLU A 216 -4.77 16.08 12.63
CA GLU A 216 -5.14 15.41 13.88
C GLU A 216 -4.14 14.30 14.25
N GLN A 217 -3.56 13.65 13.24
CA GLN A 217 -2.49 12.67 13.39
C GLN A 217 -1.70 12.57 12.09
N LEU A 218 -0.39 12.41 12.21
CA LEU A 218 0.51 12.18 11.08
C LEU A 218 1.47 11.06 11.41
N ASP A 219 1.26 9.89 10.82
CA ASP A 219 2.02 8.69 11.15
C ASP A 219 1.98 7.65 10.03
N THR A 220 2.63 6.51 10.21
CA THR A 220 2.51 5.34 9.33
C THR A 220 1.07 4.79 9.34
N PRO A 221 0.63 4.09 8.28
CA PRO A 221 -0.65 3.41 8.27
C PRO A 221 -0.90 2.48 9.47
N ALA A 222 0.14 1.74 9.89
CA ALA A 222 0.05 0.82 11.02
C ALA A 222 -0.27 1.56 12.33
N ALA A 223 0.46 2.65 12.62
CA ALA A 223 0.25 3.47 13.81
C ALA A 223 -1.10 4.20 13.78
N VAL A 224 -1.54 4.75 12.63
CA VAL A 224 -2.85 5.41 12.53
C VAL A 224 -4.00 4.43 12.81
N LEU A 225 -3.90 3.18 12.35
CA LEU A 225 -4.91 2.15 12.58
C LEU A 225 -4.85 1.53 13.99
N GLY A 226 -3.65 1.43 14.55
CA GLY A 226 -3.37 0.81 15.84
C GLY A 226 -3.58 1.69 17.04
N THR A 227 -2.97 2.85 16.97
CA THR A 227 -2.83 3.83 18.05
C THR A 227 -3.34 5.18 17.56
N PRO A 228 -4.66 5.31 17.28
CA PRO A 228 -5.23 6.58 16.86
C PRO A 228 -5.06 7.63 17.96
N ALA A 229 -4.46 8.77 17.63
CA ALA A 229 -4.05 9.79 18.59
C ALA A 229 -5.22 10.51 19.27
N THR A 230 -6.38 10.60 18.59
CA THR A 230 -7.58 11.27 19.10
C THR A 230 -8.84 10.44 18.88
N PRO A 231 -9.91 10.67 19.66
CA PRO A 231 -11.22 10.06 19.41
C PRO A 231 -11.77 10.38 18.03
N TYR A 232 -11.39 11.51 17.44
CA TYR A 232 -11.73 11.86 16.06
C TYR A 232 -11.08 10.87 15.09
N VAL A 233 -9.75 10.67 15.19
CA VAL A 233 -9.04 9.73 14.33
C VAL A 233 -9.58 8.31 14.50
N ALA A 234 -9.84 7.90 15.74
CA ALA A 234 -10.41 6.57 16.03
C ALA A 234 -11.77 6.35 15.36
N ARG A 235 -12.64 7.38 15.31
CA ARG A 235 -13.92 7.32 14.58
C ARG A 235 -13.72 7.36 13.07
N PHE A 236 -12.73 8.12 12.60
CA PHE A 236 -12.44 8.27 11.17
C PHE A 236 -11.95 6.97 10.54
N VAL A 237 -11.02 6.26 11.20
CA VAL A 237 -10.48 4.98 10.69
C VAL A 237 -11.51 3.85 10.71
N GLY A 238 -12.51 3.95 11.57
CA GLY A 238 -13.64 3.02 11.67
C GLY A 238 -13.42 1.85 12.64
N SER A 239 -14.51 1.13 12.91
CA SER A 239 -14.52 -0.05 13.80
C SER A 239 -13.81 -1.27 13.20
N ASP A 240 -13.67 -1.31 11.88
CA ASP A 240 -12.99 -2.33 11.09
C ASP A 240 -11.47 -2.09 10.97
N ARG A 241 -10.91 -1.12 11.70
CA ARG A 241 -9.47 -0.79 11.70
C ARG A 241 -8.56 -2.00 11.92
N GLY A 242 -8.99 -2.98 12.73
CA GLY A 242 -8.25 -4.22 12.95
C GLY A 242 -8.11 -5.06 11.67
N LEU A 243 -9.15 -5.11 10.84
CA LEU A 243 -9.10 -5.78 9.53
C LEU A 243 -8.24 -5.00 8.54
N LYS A 244 -8.34 -3.66 8.54
CA LYS A 244 -7.48 -2.80 7.71
C LYS A 244 -6.01 -2.98 8.07
N ARG A 245 -5.69 -3.11 9.36
CA ARG A 245 -4.33 -3.27 9.88
C ARG A 245 -3.65 -4.56 9.40
N LEU A 246 -4.42 -5.63 9.15
CA LEU A 246 -3.88 -6.86 8.54
C LEU A 246 -3.20 -6.59 7.19
N SER A 247 -3.59 -5.53 6.47
CA SER A 247 -3.01 -5.18 5.16
C SER A 247 -1.62 -4.55 5.27
N VAL A 248 -1.25 -4.06 6.45
CA VAL A 248 0.00 -3.31 6.69
C VAL A 248 0.85 -3.94 7.79
N THR A 249 0.47 -5.14 8.27
CA THR A 249 1.25 -5.92 9.23
C THR A 249 1.86 -7.09 8.47
N ALA A 250 3.18 -7.09 8.31
CA ALA A 250 3.91 -8.15 7.63
C ALA A 250 4.07 -9.39 8.54
N ILE A 251 4.11 -10.58 7.96
CA ILE A 251 4.41 -11.82 8.68
C ILE A 251 5.91 -11.88 9.01
N GLU A 252 6.23 -12.04 10.28
CA GLU A 252 7.57 -12.26 10.80
C GLU A 252 7.78 -13.73 11.23
N PRO A 253 9.01 -14.27 11.20
CA PRO A 253 9.29 -15.63 11.66
C PRO A 253 8.79 -15.94 13.08
N GLU A 254 8.80 -14.94 13.97
CA GLU A 254 8.37 -15.01 15.36
C GLU A 254 6.85 -15.15 15.51
N ASP A 255 6.10 -14.87 14.44
CA ASP A 255 4.65 -15.08 14.36
C ASP A 255 4.30 -16.55 14.05
N LEU A 256 5.28 -17.41 13.74
CA LEU A 256 5.03 -18.76 13.23
C LEU A 256 4.99 -19.82 14.34
N GLU A 257 4.13 -20.82 14.15
CA GLU A 257 4.19 -22.08 14.88
C GLU A 257 5.05 -23.09 14.11
N GLU A 258 5.83 -23.90 14.83
CA GLU A 258 6.56 -25.03 14.26
C GLU A 258 5.76 -26.33 14.45
N PRO A 259 5.04 -26.82 13.42
CA PRO A 259 4.30 -28.07 13.53
C PRO A 259 5.25 -29.27 13.41
N PRO A 260 4.82 -30.46 13.85
CA PRO A 260 5.54 -31.69 13.53
C PRO A 260 5.70 -31.87 12.02
N VAL A 261 6.91 -32.24 11.59
CA VAL A 261 7.24 -32.48 10.18
C VAL A 261 7.35 -33.98 9.91
N ALA A 262 6.88 -34.43 8.75
CA ALA A 262 7.06 -35.77 8.20
C ALA A 262 7.67 -35.70 6.79
N ARG A 263 8.35 -36.78 6.36
CA ARG A 263 8.95 -36.87 5.01
C ARG A 263 8.15 -37.81 4.12
N LEU A 264 8.13 -37.57 2.81
CA LEU A 264 7.39 -38.40 1.83
C LEU A 264 7.73 -39.89 1.91
N GLU A 265 9.02 -40.18 2.10
CA GLU A 265 9.60 -41.52 2.11
C GLU A 265 9.47 -42.19 3.49
N GLU A 266 8.99 -41.46 4.50
CA GLU A 266 8.84 -41.96 5.86
C GLU A 266 7.72 -43.01 5.94
N ARG A 267 7.93 -44.03 6.77
CA ARG A 267 6.90 -45.03 7.06
C ARG A 267 5.77 -44.40 7.87
N ALA A 268 4.53 -44.65 7.46
CA ALA A 268 3.36 -44.07 8.09
C ALA A 268 3.26 -44.39 9.59
N ALA A 269 3.63 -45.60 10.00
CA ALA A 269 3.64 -46.02 11.40
C ALA A 269 4.59 -45.17 12.27
N VAL A 270 5.79 -44.86 11.77
CA VAL A 270 6.79 -44.05 12.49
C VAL A 270 6.29 -42.61 12.67
N ALA A 271 5.73 -42.04 11.59
CA ALA A 271 5.12 -40.71 11.66
C ALA A 271 3.91 -40.68 12.61
N ALA A 272 3.08 -41.73 12.62
CA ALA A 272 1.92 -41.86 13.51
C ALA A 272 2.32 -41.89 14.99
N ASP A 273 3.37 -42.64 15.33
CA ASP A 273 3.88 -42.72 16.70
C ASP A 273 4.50 -41.39 17.15
N ARG A 274 5.24 -40.70 16.28
CA ARG A 274 5.75 -39.34 16.55
C ARG A 274 4.63 -38.34 16.81
N LEU A 275 3.60 -38.34 15.97
CA LEU A 275 2.41 -37.48 16.15
C LEU A 275 1.68 -37.78 17.45
N ARG A 276 1.54 -39.05 17.81
CA ARG A 276 0.92 -39.45 19.09
C ARG A 276 1.73 -38.95 20.29
N ALA A 277 3.05 -39.10 20.26
CA ALA A 277 3.93 -38.64 21.32
C ALA A 277 3.89 -37.10 21.47
N ALA A 278 3.76 -36.37 20.37
CA ALA A 278 3.63 -34.92 20.35
C ALA A 278 2.19 -34.40 20.63
N GLY A 279 1.21 -35.29 20.81
CA GLY A 279 -0.22 -34.90 20.95
C GLY A 279 -0.80 -34.21 19.72
N ALA A 280 -0.15 -34.31 18.57
CA ALA A 280 -0.47 -33.57 17.36
C ALA A 280 -1.45 -34.34 16.46
N ARG A 281 -2.40 -33.60 15.88
CA ARG A 281 -3.46 -34.16 15.02
C ARG A 281 -3.04 -34.30 13.55
N TRP A 282 -1.98 -33.61 13.15
CA TRP A 282 -1.49 -33.55 11.77
C TRP A 282 -0.01 -33.16 11.76
N ALA A 283 0.66 -33.44 10.64
CA ALA A 283 2.03 -33.03 10.37
C ALA A 283 2.14 -32.34 9.00
N VAL A 284 3.07 -31.40 8.87
CA VAL A 284 3.51 -30.90 7.56
C VAL A 284 4.36 -31.97 6.89
N VAL A 285 4.15 -32.17 5.60
CA VAL A 285 4.91 -33.11 4.79
C VAL A 285 5.87 -32.34 3.90
N LEU A 286 7.16 -32.60 4.06
CA LEU A 286 8.22 -32.07 3.21
C LEU A 286 8.77 -33.17 2.30
N ASN A 287 9.29 -32.77 1.14
CA ASN A 287 10.02 -33.67 0.26
C ASN A 287 11.48 -33.89 0.73
N GLY A 288 12.25 -34.69 -0.02
CA GLY A 288 13.66 -34.97 0.29
C GLY A 288 14.59 -33.75 0.26
N THR A 289 14.20 -32.65 -0.40
CA THR A 289 14.94 -31.38 -0.44
C THR A 289 14.51 -30.38 0.64
N GLY A 290 13.50 -30.73 1.46
CA GLY A 290 12.99 -29.87 2.54
C GLY A 290 11.94 -28.85 2.09
N GLU A 291 11.42 -28.98 0.87
CA GLU A 291 10.37 -28.11 0.33
C GLU A 291 8.99 -28.61 0.73
N LEU A 292 8.03 -27.68 0.83
CA LEU A 292 6.65 -27.97 1.17
C LEU A 292 6.01 -28.89 0.11
N HIS A 293 5.59 -30.08 0.53
CA HIS A 293 4.76 -30.95 -0.30
C HIS A 293 3.29 -30.87 0.10
N GLY A 294 3.00 -30.93 1.41
CA GLY A 294 1.63 -31.02 1.86
C GLY A 294 1.45 -31.22 3.36
N TRP A 295 0.40 -31.93 3.73
CA TRP A 295 0.10 -32.30 5.11
C TRP A 295 -0.50 -33.69 5.18
N VAL A 296 -0.44 -34.31 6.37
CA VAL A 296 -1.06 -35.61 6.62
C VAL A 296 -1.71 -35.62 8.01
N SER A 297 -2.89 -36.24 8.14
CA SER A 297 -3.56 -36.39 9.42
C SER A 297 -3.06 -37.62 10.19
N ALA A 298 -3.08 -37.54 11.52
CA ALA A 298 -2.77 -38.67 12.37
C ALA A 298 -3.72 -39.86 12.13
N ASP A 299 -4.99 -39.59 11.79
CA ASP A 299 -5.97 -40.63 11.44
C ASP A 299 -5.62 -41.37 10.15
N ALA A 300 -5.20 -40.65 9.10
CA ALA A 300 -4.79 -41.27 7.84
C ALA A 300 -3.58 -42.18 8.05
N LEU A 301 -2.60 -41.74 8.85
CA LEU A 301 -1.40 -42.52 9.14
C LEU A 301 -1.71 -43.79 9.95
N ARG A 302 -2.64 -43.73 10.91
CA ARG A 302 -3.08 -44.91 11.67
C ARG A 302 -3.79 -45.94 10.79
N GLY A 303 -4.50 -45.50 9.75
CA GLY A 303 -5.22 -46.38 8.83
C GLY A 303 -4.35 -47.08 7.77
N ALA A 304 -3.08 -46.69 7.62
CA ALA A 304 -2.21 -47.12 6.51
C ALA A 304 -1.70 -48.57 6.60
N GLY A 305 -1.73 -49.17 7.79
CA GLY A 305 -1.05 -50.45 8.09
C GLY A 305 0.49 -50.37 8.04
N GLU A 306 1.18 -51.49 8.27
CA GLU A 306 2.65 -51.53 8.48
C GLU A 306 3.50 -51.17 7.24
N ARG A 307 2.93 -51.20 6.04
CA ARG A 307 3.64 -50.93 4.77
C ARG A 307 3.30 -49.59 4.13
N GLY A 308 2.40 -48.79 4.72
CA GLY A 308 2.07 -47.46 4.20
C GLY A 308 3.22 -46.46 4.34
N THR A 309 3.35 -45.57 3.36
CA THR A 309 4.26 -44.42 3.41
C THR A 309 3.47 -43.13 3.61
N VAL A 310 4.11 -42.10 4.18
CA VAL A 310 3.51 -40.77 4.36
C VAL A 310 3.11 -40.18 3.00
N GLY A 311 3.96 -40.32 1.97
CA GLY A 311 3.69 -39.76 0.65
C GLY A 311 2.42 -40.29 -0.01
N ALA A 312 2.04 -41.54 0.23
CA ALA A 312 0.80 -42.12 -0.30
C ALA A 312 -0.48 -41.56 0.37
N LEU A 313 -0.34 -40.95 1.54
CA LEU A 313 -1.44 -40.42 2.36
C LEU A 313 -1.45 -38.89 2.44
N ALA A 314 -0.36 -38.26 2.01
CA ALA A 314 -0.19 -36.82 2.06
C ALA A 314 -1.19 -36.13 1.13
N ARG A 315 -1.82 -35.06 1.62
CA ARG A 315 -2.64 -34.15 0.83
C ARG A 315 -1.78 -32.96 0.46
N ARG A 316 -1.84 -32.53 -0.80
CA ARG A 316 -1.11 -31.36 -1.27
C ARG A 316 -1.56 -30.12 -0.50
N MET A 317 -0.61 -29.28 -0.11
CA MET A 317 -0.91 -27.98 0.50
C MET A 317 -0.97 -26.93 -0.61
N GLU A 318 -2.12 -26.27 -0.72
CA GLU A 318 -2.33 -25.18 -1.68
C GLU A 318 -2.29 -23.81 -1.00
N ALA A 319 -2.58 -23.75 0.31
CA ALA A 319 -2.62 -22.52 1.09
C ALA A 319 -1.23 -22.19 1.67
N TRP A 320 -0.50 -21.30 1.00
CA TRP A 320 0.82 -20.84 1.44
C TRP A 320 1.05 -19.37 1.08
N VAL A 321 1.94 -18.72 1.84
CA VAL A 321 2.35 -17.33 1.62
C VAL A 321 3.86 -17.16 1.83
N PRO A 322 4.52 -16.20 1.16
CA PRO A 322 5.90 -15.88 1.48
C PRO A 322 6.03 -15.14 2.81
N VAL A 323 7.15 -15.29 3.50
CA VAL A 323 7.51 -14.45 4.66
C VAL A 323 7.56 -12.98 4.24
N GLY A 324 7.17 -12.08 5.14
CA GLY A 324 7.01 -10.65 4.84
C GLY A 324 5.73 -10.29 4.09
N ALA A 325 4.93 -11.27 3.64
CA ALA A 325 3.59 -10.99 3.12
C ALA A 325 2.69 -10.38 4.22
N PRO A 326 1.71 -9.53 3.86
CA PRO A 326 0.76 -9.02 4.84
C PRO A 326 -0.10 -10.12 5.47
N LEU A 327 -0.44 -9.99 6.76
CA LEU A 327 -1.35 -10.91 7.47
C LEU A 327 -2.71 -11.06 6.75
N LYS A 328 -3.18 -10.02 6.04
CA LYS A 328 -4.40 -10.07 5.23
C LYS A 328 -4.33 -11.13 4.13
N GLN A 329 -3.17 -11.30 3.51
CA GLN A 329 -2.98 -12.31 2.47
C GLN A 329 -3.07 -13.71 3.08
N ALA A 330 -2.36 -13.96 4.18
CA ALA A 330 -2.45 -15.24 4.90
C ALA A 330 -3.89 -15.57 5.33
N PHE A 331 -4.62 -14.60 5.89
CA PHE A 331 -6.01 -14.81 6.27
C PHE A 331 -6.91 -15.10 5.07
N SER A 332 -6.65 -14.44 3.94
CA SER A 332 -7.40 -14.67 2.69
C SER A 332 -7.15 -16.08 2.15
N GLU A 333 -5.90 -16.55 2.17
CA GLU A 333 -5.52 -17.92 1.78
C GLU A 333 -6.19 -18.97 2.69
N MET A 334 -6.23 -18.74 4.02
CA MET A 334 -6.96 -19.60 4.96
C MET A 334 -8.43 -19.74 4.57
N LEU A 335 -9.10 -18.62 4.26
CA LEU A 335 -10.52 -18.62 3.93
C LEU A 335 -10.81 -19.23 2.55
N GLN A 336 -9.99 -18.95 1.54
CA GLN A 336 -10.17 -19.47 0.19
C GLN A 336 -10.05 -20.99 0.12
N HIS A 337 -9.16 -21.56 0.93
CA HIS A 337 -8.88 -22.99 0.97
C HIS A 337 -9.57 -23.73 2.13
N ASP A 338 -10.41 -23.05 2.92
CA ASP A 338 -11.02 -23.57 4.17
C ASP A 338 -9.96 -24.24 5.07
N ALA A 339 -8.79 -23.62 5.15
CA ALA A 339 -7.60 -24.15 5.80
C ALA A 339 -7.50 -23.59 7.23
N GLY A 340 -7.28 -24.47 8.21
CA GLY A 340 -7.07 -24.08 9.61
C GLY A 340 -5.71 -23.44 9.89
N TRP A 341 -4.83 -23.34 8.89
CA TRP A 341 -3.49 -22.75 8.94
C TRP A 341 -2.98 -22.56 7.51
N VAL A 342 -1.97 -21.70 7.32
CA VAL A 342 -1.23 -21.55 6.05
C VAL A 342 0.24 -21.81 6.27
N ALA A 343 0.91 -22.37 5.27
CA ALA A 343 2.36 -22.51 5.30
C ALA A 343 3.05 -21.18 4.97
N VAL A 344 4.14 -20.86 5.67
CA VAL A 344 4.95 -19.67 5.40
C VAL A 344 6.30 -20.10 4.84
N LEU A 345 6.68 -19.52 3.70
CA LEU A 345 7.85 -19.92 2.92
C LEU A 345 8.85 -18.76 2.75
N ASP A 346 10.14 -19.08 2.74
CA ASP A 346 11.21 -18.22 2.24
C ASP A 346 11.76 -18.80 0.94
N GLY A 347 11.29 -18.28 -0.19
CA GLY A 347 11.47 -18.93 -1.49
C GLY A 347 10.83 -20.32 -1.50
N ALA A 348 11.65 -21.38 -1.65
CA ALA A 348 11.19 -22.77 -1.59
C ALA A 348 11.27 -23.38 -0.18
N ARG A 349 11.91 -22.69 0.76
CA ARG A 349 12.16 -23.19 2.11
C ARG A 349 10.91 -23.02 2.98
N PHE A 350 10.46 -24.08 3.61
CA PHE A 350 9.42 -24.01 4.64
C PHE A 350 9.98 -23.42 5.94
N LEU A 351 9.30 -22.41 6.49
CA LEU A 351 9.67 -21.78 7.77
C LEU A 351 8.79 -22.22 8.94
N GLY A 352 7.50 -22.38 8.70
CA GLY A 352 6.52 -22.68 9.74
C GLY A 352 5.10 -22.51 9.23
N VAL A 353 4.14 -22.52 10.15
CA VAL A 353 2.73 -22.27 9.83
C VAL A 353 2.21 -21.07 10.58
N LEU A 354 1.33 -20.32 9.93
CA LEU A 354 0.52 -19.31 10.60
C LEU A 354 -0.85 -19.91 10.89
N THR A 355 -1.29 -19.85 12.15
CA THR A 355 -2.62 -20.27 12.60
C THR A 355 -3.49 -19.04 12.87
N PRO A 356 -4.84 -19.16 12.93
CA PRO A 356 -5.70 -18.06 13.33
C PRO A 356 -5.35 -17.45 14.70
N ALA A 357 -4.89 -18.29 15.65
CA ALA A 357 -4.45 -17.85 16.96
C ALA A 357 -3.17 -16.98 16.85
N LYS A 358 -2.17 -17.46 16.11
CA LYS A 358 -0.93 -16.70 15.87
C LYS A 358 -1.13 -15.44 15.06
N LEU A 359 -2.02 -15.46 14.08
CA LEU A 359 -2.39 -14.26 13.33
C LEU A 359 -2.99 -13.19 14.25
N HIS A 360 -3.85 -13.60 15.19
CA HIS A 360 -4.42 -12.68 16.17
C HIS A 360 -3.36 -12.14 17.15
N GLU A 361 -2.46 -12.99 17.62
CA GLU A 361 -1.33 -12.62 18.47
C GLU A 361 -0.38 -11.63 17.77
N ALA A 362 0.04 -11.93 16.53
CA ALA A 362 0.88 -11.07 15.69
C ALA A 362 0.26 -9.68 15.50
N LEU A 363 -1.06 -9.64 15.22
CA LEU A 363 -1.78 -8.38 15.08
C LEU A 363 -1.75 -7.55 16.36
N ARG A 364 -1.93 -8.17 17.53
CA ARG A 364 -1.89 -7.48 18.82
C ARG A 364 -0.48 -7.03 19.19
N ARG A 365 0.53 -7.89 19.06
CA ARG A 365 1.94 -7.51 19.30
C ARG A 365 2.35 -6.34 18.43
N SER A 366 1.92 -6.30 17.17
CA SER A 366 2.15 -5.16 16.29
C SER A 366 1.58 -3.86 16.87
N VAL A 367 0.38 -3.90 17.47
CA VAL A 367 -0.24 -2.71 18.10
C VAL A 367 0.58 -2.21 19.27
N ASP A 368 0.98 -3.12 20.15
CA ASP A 368 1.70 -2.79 21.36
C ASP A 368 3.14 -2.32 21.05
N ALA A 369 3.78 -2.91 20.04
CA ALA A 369 5.08 -2.50 19.52
C ALA A 369 5.07 -1.05 19.02
N ASP A 370 4.09 -0.70 18.17
CA ASP A 370 3.93 0.68 17.66
C ASP A 370 3.66 1.67 18.81
N ALA A 371 2.86 1.27 19.80
CA ALA A 371 2.54 2.11 20.95
C ALA A 371 3.77 2.40 21.83
N GLN A 372 4.69 1.45 21.92
CA GLN A 372 5.91 1.54 22.73
C GLN A 372 7.12 2.07 21.93
N GLY A 373 7.06 2.06 20.60
CA GLY A 373 8.17 2.43 19.72
C GLY A 373 9.32 1.41 19.73
N VAL A 374 9.01 0.12 19.88
CA VAL A 374 9.97 -1.00 19.98
C VAL A 374 9.71 -2.05 18.88
N GLY A 375 10.64 -2.99 18.71
CA GLY A 375 10.42 -4.15 17.83
C GLY A 375 9.30 -5.07 18.33
N ARG A 376 8.64 -5.81 17.44
CA ARG A 376 7.58 -6.77 17.83
C ARG A 376 8.11 -7.90 18.72
N GLU A 377 9.37 -8.23 18.57
CA GLU A 377 10.13 -9.19 19.37
C GLU A 377 10.36 -8.74 20.81
N GLU A 378 10.25 -7.43 21.10
CA GLU A 378 10.46 -6.85 22.43
C GLU A 378 9.16 -6.76 23.25
N VAL A 379 8.01 -7.07 22.63
CA VAL A 379 6.70 -6.99 23.29
C VAL A 379 6.42 -8.27 24.06
N ASP A 380 6.40 -8.18 25.38
CA ASP A 380 5.87 -9.24 26.24
C ASP A 380 4.35 -9.37 26.05
N PHE A 381 3.89 -10.56 25.68
CA PHE A 381 2.49 -10.82 25.36
C PHE A 381 1.85 -11.72 26.42
N ASP A 382 1.01 -11.14 27.28
CA ASP A 382 0.11 -11.91 28.16
C ASP A 382 -1.06 -12.46 27.32
N SER A 383 -1.03 -13.77 27.05
CA SER A 383 -2.14 -14.44 26.36
C SER A 383 -3.25 -14.76 27.38
N VAL A 384 -4.52 -14.73 26.94
CA VAL A 384 -5.64 -15.16 27.80
C VAL A 384 -5.58 -16.67 28.10
N ALA A 385 -4.69 -17.43 27.45
CA ALA A 385 -4.44 -18.83 27.83
C ALA A 385 -3.61 -18.96 29.11
N ASP A 386 -2.99 -17.87 29.59
CA ASP A 386 -2.18 -17.80 30.81
C ASP A 386 -2.97 -17.23 32.03
N ALA A 387 -4.26 -16.93 31.85
CA ALA A 387 -5.20 -16.46 32.89
C ALA A 387 -6.30 -17.49 33.15
#